data_AF-A0A3C1V0W2-F1
#
_entry.id   AF-A0A3C1V0W2-F1
#
_cell.length_a   1.000
_cell.length_b   1.000
_cell.length_c   1.000
_cell.angle_alpha   90.00
_cell.angle_beta   90.00
_cell.angle_gamma   90.00
#
_symmetry.space_group_name_H-M   'P 1'
#
loop_
_entity.id
_entity.type
_entity.pdbx_description
1 polymer ?
#
loop_
_entity_poly.entity_id
_entity_poly.type
_entity_poly.pdbx_seq_one_letter_code
_entity_poly.pdbx_strand_id
1 'polypeptide(L)'
;MSSNGPKKSKTTTLQRPKASTVFAAAFLAGAAAAVGVNRALDVHMAQNVPQVESESIFVALRSLPKGSPVTIYDVALRDWPVAMLPATALRSDSTFDGVVLRHPLREG
;
A
#
# COMPACT_ATOMS: atom_id res chain seq x y z
N MET A 1 57.08 23.45 53.09
CA MET A 1 55.83 23.04 53.75
C MET A 1 54.68 23.54 52.89
N SER A 2 53.96 22.68 52.19
CA SER A 2 52.75 23.08 51.47
C SER A 2 51.74 21.93 51.47
N SER A 3 50.53 22.30 51.86
CA SER A 3 49.45 21.49 52.43
C SER A 3 48.77 20.57 51.41
N ASN A 4 48.69 19.26 51.73
CA ASN A 4 47.77 18.32 51.09
C ASN A 4 46.35 18.58 51.60
N GLY A 5 45.54 19.30 50.82
CA GLY A 5 44.10 19.42 51.07
C GLY A 5 43.37 18.13 50.66
N PRO A 6 42.34 17.69 51.41
CA PRO A 6 41.63 16.46 51.08
C PRO A 6 40.79 16.63 49.82
N LYS A 7 41.03 15.80 48.80
CA LYS A 7 40.12 15.67 47.66
C LYS A 7 38.80 15.08 48.17
N LYS A 8 37.74 15.89 48.23
CA LYS A 8 36.38 15.42 48.51
C LYS A 8 35.97 14.40 47.43
N SER A 9 35.79 13.16 47.85
CA SER A 9 35.16 12.10 47.05
C SER A 9 33.73 12.53 46.69
N LYS A 10 33.45 12.72 45.39
CA LYS A 10 32.08 12.83 44.89
C LYS A 10 31.50 11.42 44.88
N THR A 11 30.76 11.06 45.92
CA THR A 11 29.93 9.85 45.91
C THR A 11 28.78 10.08 44.94
N THR A 12 28.91 9.56 43.72
CA THR A 12 27.77 9.44 42.80
C THR A 12 26.84 8.39 43.39
N THR A 13 25.87 8.83 44.20
CA THR A 13 24.73 7.99 44.57
C THR A 13 24.00 7.63 43.29
N LEU A 14 24.21 6.40 42.82
CA LEU A 14 23.39 5.74 41.82
C LEU A 14 21.95 5.76 42.35
N GLN A 15 21.17 6.76 41.92
CA GLN A 15 19.75 6.82 42.20
C GLN A 15 19.12 5.61 41.54
N ARG A 16 18.73 4.64 42.36
CA ARG A 16 17.97 3.45 41.94
C ARG A 16 16.74 3.96 41.19
N PRO A 17 16.61 3.69 39.88
CA PRO A 17 15.50 4.21 39.10
C PRO A 17 14.20 3.73 39.75
N LYS A 18 13.33 4.69 40.08
CA LYS A 18 12.03 4.40 40.68
C LYS A 18 11.23 3.58 39.67
N ALA A 19 10.56 2.54 40.14
CA ALA A 19 9.84 1.58 39.29
C ALA A 19 8.88 2.28 38.28
N SER A 20 8.28 3.41 38.66
CA SER A 20 7.42 4.22 37.79
C SER A 20 8.10 4.71 36.50
N THR A 21 9.40 5.04 36.56
CA THR A 21 10.17 5.49 35.39
C THR A 21 10.43 4.33 34.43
N VAL A 22 10.63 3.12 34.97
CA VAL A 22 10.82 1.90 34.17
C VAL A 22 9.52 1.53 33.45
N PHE A 23 8.37 1.66 34.13
CA PHE A 23 7.06 1.43 33.51
C PHE A 23 6.74 2.46 32.42
N ALA A 24 7.03 3.75 32.66
CA ALA A 24 6.82 4.78 31.64
C ALA A 24 7.70 4.54 30.40
N ALA A 25 8.98 4.19 30.60
CA ALA A 25 9.88 3.87 29.49
C ALA A 25 9.44 2.61 28.73
N ALA A 26 9.02 1.57 29.45
CA ALA A 26 8.50 0.34 28.83
C ALA A 26 7.19 0.59 28.05
N PHE A 27 6.29 1.44 28.57
CA PHE A 27 5.06 1.82 27.89
C PHE A 27 5.33 2.65 26.62
N LEU A 28 6.26 3.62 26.69
CA LEU A 28 6.67 4.40 25.53
C LEU A 28 7.39 3.55 24.47
N ALA A 29 8.26 2.64 24.89
CA ALA A 29 8.93 1.70 23.99
C ALA A 29 7.92 0.73 23.33
N GLY A 30 6.94 0.23 24.09
CA GLY A 30 5.86 -0.61 23.58
C GLY A 30 4.94 0.14 22.60
N ALA A 31 4.57 1.39 22.91
CA ALA A 31 3.76 2.24 22.04
C ALA A 31 4.49 2.57 20.72
N ALA A 32 5.80 2.88 20.78
CA ALA A 32 6.61 3.12 19.59
C ALA A 32 6.74 1.86 18.71
N ALA A 33 6.90 0.68 19.31
CA ALA A 33 6.93 -0.59 18.59
C ALA A 33 5.57 -0.88 17.91
N ALA A 34 4.45 -0.68 18.60
CA ALA A 34 3.11 -0.92 18.05
C ALA A 34 2.77 0.01 16.87
N VAL A 35 3.16 1.28 16.93
CA VAL A 35 2.92 2.26 15.84
C VAL A 35 3.92 2.06 14.68
N GLY A 36 5.15 1.63 14.96
CA GLY A 36 6.20 1.40 13.97
C GLY A 36 5.99 0.15 13.11
N VAL A 37 5.52 -0.95 13.71
CA VAL A 37 5.31 -2.22 12.98
C VAL A 37 4.20 -2.08 11.93
N ASN A 38 3.15 -1.33 12.24
CA ASN A 38 2.03 -1.13 11.32
C ASN A 38 2.45 -0.33 10.07
N ARG A 39 3.32 0.68 10.22
CA ARG A 39 3.87 1.46 9.10
C ARG A 39 4.85 0.66 8.23
N ALA A 40 5.66 -0.21 8.83
CA ALA A 40 6.62 -1.01 8.07
C ALA A 40 5.92 -2.06 7.18
N LEU A 41 4.84 -2.69 7.66
CA LEU A 41 4.05 -3.62 6.86
C LEU A 41 3.33 -2.91 5.70
N ASP A 42 2.80 -1.71 5.95
CA ASP A 42 2.10 -0.90 4.95
C ASP A 42 3.05 -0.45 3.82
N VAL A 43 4.29 -0.08 4.16
CA VAL A 43 5.33 0.26 3.17
C VAL A 43 5.80 -0.96 2.39
N HIS A 44 5.98 -2.12 3.03
CA HIS A 44 6.37 -3.35 2.31
C HIS A 44 5.24 -3.88 1.41
N MET A 45 3.98 -3.76 1.80
CA MET A 45 2.85 -4.09 0.92
C MET A 45 2.73 -3.12 -0.26
N ALA A 46 2.94 -1.82 -0.02
CA ALA A 46 2.95 -0.82 -1.09
C ALA A 46 4.13 -1.00 -2.07
N GLN A 47 5.29 -1.47 -1.59
CA GLN A 47 6.48 -1.72 -2.40
C GLN A 47 6.45 -3.06 -3.17
N ASN A 48 5.65 -4.02 -2.72
CA ASN A 48 5.62 -5.38 -3.29
C ASN A 48 4.47 -5.60 -4.27
N VAL A 49 3.74 -4.55 -4.68
CA VAL A 49 2.90 -4.62 -5.87
C VAL A 49 3.84 -4.62 -7.07
N PRO A 50 3.95 -5.73 -7.83
CA PRO A 50 4.76 -5.73 -9.04
C PRO A 50 4.21 -4.59 -9.91
N GLN A 51 5.05 -3.60 -10.20
CA GLN A 51 4.71 -2.48 -11.08
C GLN A 51 4.65 -3.02 -12.51
N VAL A 52 3.64 -3.84 -12.79
CA VAL A 52 3.36 -4.30 -14.14
C VAL A 52 2.81 -3.08 -14.87
N GLU A 53 3.45 -2.73 -15.98
CA GLU A 53 2.91 -1.70 -16.88
C GLU A 53 1.46 -2.04 -17.16
N SER A 54 0.58 -1.13 -16.75
CA SER A 54 -0.86 -1.31 -16.78
C SER A 54 -1.43 -0.29 -17.75
N GLU A 55 -2.34 -0.74 -18.59
CA GLU A 55 -3.01 0.10 -19.58
C GLU A 55 -4.51 -0.06 -19.43
N SER A 56 -5.23 1.06 -19.53
CA SER A 56 -6.66 1.10 -19.29
C SER A 56 -7.44 0.62 -20.52
N ILE A 57 -8.30 -0.38 -20.34
CA ILE A 57 -9.14 -0.97 -21.39
C ILE A 57 -10.61 -1.01 -20.99
N PHE A 58 -11.49 -1.07 -21.98
CA PHE A 58 -12.92 -1.28 -21.74
C PHE A 58 -13.21 -2.75 -21.47
N VAL A 59 -13.76 -3.03 -20.29
CA VAL A 59 -14.15 -4.36 -19.81
C VAL A 59 -15.67 -4.43 -19.66
N ALA A 60 -16.27 -5.56 -19.99
CA ALA A 60 -17.71 -5.75 -19.88
C ALA A 60 -18.16 -5.81 -18.41
N LEU A 61 -19.14 -4.97 -18.04
CA LEU A 61 -19.75 -4.94 -16.70
C LEU A 61 -20.77 -6.04 -16.48
N ARG A 62 -21.24 -6.68 -17.56
CA ARG A 62 -22.15 -7.82 -17.51
C ARG A 62 -21.90 -8.70 -18.73
N SER A 63 -22.41 -9.93 -18.67
CA SER A 63 -22.38 -10.80 -19.85
C SER A 63 -23.26 -10.22 -20.97
N LEU A 64 -22.72 -10.17 -22.18
CA LEU A 64 -23.40 -9.62 -23.36
C LEU A 64 -23.50 -10.70 -24.45
N PRO A 65 -24.70 -10.94 -25.02
CA PRO A 65 -24.87 -11.92 -26.07
C PRO A 65 -24.27 -11.43 -27.40
N LYS A 66 -24.02 -12.38 -28.30
CA LYS A 66 -23.64 -12.08 -29.67
C LYS A 66 -24.71 -11.21 -30.34
N GLY A 67 -24.28 -10.22 -31.11
CA GLY A 67 -25.17 -9.28 -31.80
C GLY A 67 -25.68 -8.14 -30.91
N SER A 68 -25.33 -8.10 -29.62
CA SER A 68 -25.65 -6.95 -28.77
C SER A 68 -24.86 -5.72 -29.23
N PRO A 69 -25.50 -4.54 -29.33
CA PRO A 69 -24.76 -3.29 -29.40
C PRO A 69 -24.00 -3.08 -28.08
N VAL A 70 -22.82 -2.48 -28.16
CA VAL A 70 -22.03 -2.07 -26.99
C VAL A 70 -22.43 -0.65 -26.63
N THR A 71 -22.88 -0.44 -25.38
CA THR A 71 -23.24 0.89 -24.88
C THR A 71 -22.36 1.32 -23.71
N ILE A 72 -22.37 2.62 -23.39
CA ILE A 72 -21.63 3.18 -22.25
C ILE A 72 -22.01 2.57 -20.90
N TYR A 73 -23.18 1.93 -20.81
CA TYR A 73 -23.68 1.29 -19.58
C TYR A 73 -23.21 -0.15 -19.43
N ASP A 74 -22.59 -0.71 -20.47
CA ASP A 74 -22.24 -2.12 -20.54
C ASP A 74 -20.74 -2.35 -20.33
N VAL A 75 -19.95 -1.28 -20.36
CA VAL A 75 -18.50 -1.29 -20.27
C VAL A 75 -17.99 -0.35 -19.18
N ALA A 76 -16.86 -0.70 -18.59
CA ALA A 76 -16.11 0.16 -17.69
C ALA A 76 -14.64 0.16 -18.05
N LEU A 77 -13.99 1.28 -17.82
CA LEU A 77 -12.55 1.39 -17.97
C LEU A 77 -11.87 0.71 -16.77
N ARG A 78 -10.99 -0.25 -17.02
CA ARG A 78 -10.20 -0.94 -16.00
C ARG A 78 -8.75 -1.04 -16.43
N ASP A 79 -7.86 -0.92 -15.47
CA ASP A 79 -6.43 -1.14 -15.69
C ASP A 79 -6.15 -2.62 -15.87
N TRP A 80 -5.41 -2.95 -16.91
CA TRP A 80 -5.05 -4.32 -17.25
C TRP A 80 -3.55 -4.43 -17.50
N PRO A 81 -2.89 -5.50 -17.05
CA PRO A 81 -1.47 -5.68 -17.29
C PRO A 81 -1.19 -5.80 -18.80
N VAL A 82 -0.28 -4.97 -19.32
CA VAL A 82 0.06 -4.90 -20.75
C VAL A 82 0.49 -6.26 -21.30
N ALA A 83 1.20 -7.07 -20.50
CA ALA A 83 1.66 -8.39 -20.89
C ALA A 83 0.54 -9.42 -21.15
N MET A 84 -0.68 -9.19 -20.63
CA MET A 84 -1.82 -10.11 -20.80
C MET A 84 -2.95 -9.50 -21.64
N LEU A 85 -2.65 -8.43 -22.37
CA LEU A 85 -3.67 -7.66 -23.03
C LEU A 85 -4.02 -8.26 -24.40
N PRO A 86 -5.30 -8.60 -24.66
CA PRO A 86 -5.66 -9.18 -25.94
C PRO A 86 -5.57 -8.12 -27.04
N ALA A 87 -5.06 -8.50 -28.22
CA ALA A 87 -4.90 -7.58 -29.35
C ALA A 87 -6.20 -6.92 -29.83
N THR A 88 -7.36 -7.46 -29.44
CA THR A 88 -8.69 -6.94 -29.77
C THR A 88 -9.29 -6.06 -28.67
N ALA A 89 -8.56 -5.77 -27.59
CA ALA A 89 -9.05 -4.91 -26.51
C ALA A 89 -9.22 -3.47 -26.98
N LEU A 90 -10.33 -2.85 -26.59
CA LEU A 90 -10.57 -1.43 -26.82
C LEU A 90 -9.89 -0.62 -25.72
N ARG A 91 -9.04 0.33 -26.14
CA ARG A 91 -8.29 1.22 -25.26
C ARG A 91 -9.11 2.46 -24.92
N SER A 92 -8.67 3.25 -23.94
CA SER A 92 -9.34 4.50 -23.54
C SER A 92 -9.50 5.53 -24.64
N ASP A 93 -8.65 5.51 -25.68
CA ASP A 93 -8.71 6.40 -26.84
C ASP A 93 -9.67 5.91 -27.95
N SER A 94 -10.20 4.69 -27.80
CA SER A 94 -11.02 4.03 -28.81
C SER A 94 -12.50 4.35 -28.62
N THR A 95 -13.23 4.51 -29.73
CA THR A 95 -14.69 4.72 -29.72
C THR A 95 -15.42 3.41 -29.97
N PHE A 96 -16.49 3.15 -29.21
CA PHE A 96 -17.35 1.98 -29.36
C PHE A 96 -18.76 2.31 -29.91
N ASP A 97 -18.96 3.54 -30.40
CA ASP A 97 -20.21 3.93 -31.06
C ASP A 97 -20.46 3.07 -32.32
N GLY A 98 -21.68 2.54 -32.44
CA GLY A 98 -22.06 1.62 -33.51
C GLY A 98 -21.39 0.24 -33.46
N VAL A 99 -20.62 -0.10 -32.42
CA VAL A 99 -19.96 -1.41 -32.32
C VAL A 99 -20.96 -2.47 -31.88
N VAL A 100 -20.98 -3.59 -32.61
CA VAL A 100 -21.81 -4.76 -32.33
C VAL A 100 -20.94 -5.97 -32.05
N LEU A 101 -21.27 -6.72 -31.01
CA LEU A 101 -20.50 -7.89 -30.59
C LEU A 101 -20.57 -9.03 -31.59
N ARG A 102 -19.41 -9.44 -32.12
CA ARG A 102 -19.30 -10.62 -33.00
C ARG A 102 -19.36 -11.94 -32.24
N HIS A 103 -18.90 -11.95 -30.99
CA HIS A 103 -18.87 -13.09 -30.08
C HIS A 103 -19.50 -12.67 -28.75
N PRO A 104 -20.13 -13.61 -28.01
CA PRO A 104 -20.62 -13.29 -26.67
C PRO A 104 -19.46 -12.91 -25.76
N LEU A 105 -19.63 -11.86 -24.96
CA LEU A 105 -18.69 -11.45 -23.93
C LEU A 105 -19.19 -11.88 -22.56
N ARG A 106 -18.27 -12.33 -21.71
CA ARG A 106 -18.55 -12.53 -20.29
C ARG A 106 -18.22 -11.25 -19.54
N GLU A 107 -18.78 -11.15 -18.34
CA GLU A 107 -18.39 -10.12 -17.39
C GLU A 107 -16.93 -10.30 -16.95
N GLY A 108 -16.19 -9.19 -16.86
CA GLY A 108 -14.76 -9.17 -16.53
C GLY A 108 -13.84 -9.35 -17.72
#